data_AF-A0A6N8A9W4-F1
#
_entry.id   AF-A0A6N8A9W4-F1
#
_cell.length_a   1.000
_cell.length_b   1.000
_cell.length_c   1.000
_cell.angle_alpha   90.00
_cell.angle_beta   90.00
_cell.angle_gamma   90.00
#
_symmetry.space_group_name_H-M   'P 1'
#
loop_
_entity.id
_entity.type
_entity.pdbx_description
1 polymer ?
#
loop_
_entity_poly.entity_id
_entity_poly.type
_entity_poly.pdbx_seq_one_letter_code
_entity_poly.pdbx_strand_id
1 'polypeptide(L)'
;MSFGFWLRSLWQRHGPKRRLIVVEGDTPPAPIPSRHVYLCRDDGDNWSVAMRCPCGCGDDLELMLLKEVKPNWSLKTKENEAPTLRPSVWRKSGCGSHFWLRNGHIHWC
;
A
#
# COMPACT_ATOMS: atom_id res chain seq x y z
N MET A 1 23.36 3.00 6.51
CA MET A 1 22.25 2.17 5.97
C MET A 1 22.48 0.73 6.42
N SER A 2 21.62 0.18 7.27
CA SER A 2 21.80 -1.19 7.79
C SER A 2 21.63 -2.22 6.66
N PHE A 3 22.49 -3.25 6.65
CA PHE A 3 22.46 -4.36 5.69
C PHE A 3 21.06 -4.98 5.52
N GLY A 4 20.25 -5.00 6.59
CA GLY A 4 18.88 -5.51 6.56
C GLY A 4 17.91 -4.70 5.68
N PHE A 5 18.15 -3.39 5.50
CA PHE A 5 17.30 -2.57 4.63
C PHE A 5 17.52 -2.90 3.15
N TRP A 6 18.76 -3.20 2.74
CA TRP A 6 19.06 -3.55 1.36
C TRP A 6 18.41 -4.89 0.96
N LEU A 7 18.55 -5.92 1.80
CA LEU A 7 17.88 -7.21 1.60
C LEU A 7 16.36 -7.05 1.53
N ARG A 8 15.78 -6.28 2.47
CA ARG A 8 14.35 -5.99 2.49
C ARG A 8 13.92 -5.25 1.23
N SER A 9 14.65 -4.22 0.82
CA SER A 9 14.34 -3.43 -0.38
C SER A 9 14.31 -4.31 -1.64
N LEU A 10 15.31 -5.19 -1.80
CA LEU A 10 15.40 -6.13 -2.90
C LEU A 10 14.22 -7.13 -2.87
N TRP A 11 13.89 -7.66 -1.69
CA TRP A 11 12.72 -8.52 -1.47
C TRP A 11 11.40 -7.80 -1.79
N GLN A 12 11.28 -6.50 -1.49
CA GLN A 12 10.08 -5.72 -1.79
C GLN A 12 9.89 -5.49 -3.29
N ARG A 13 10.99 -5.45 -4.06
CA ARG A 13 10.99 -5.22 -5.51
C ARG A 13 10.85 -6.49 -6.35
N HIS A 14 11.44 -7.60 -5.90
CA HIS A 14 11.55 -8.84 -6.68
C HIS A 14 10.87 -10.06 -6.05
N GLY A 15 10.47 -9.97 -4.78
CA GLY A 15 9.74 -11.04 -4.13
C GLY A 15 8.27 -11.13 -4.59
N PRO A 16 7.44 -11.91 -3.89
CA PRO A 16 6.04 -12.09 -4.25
C PRO A 16 5.26 -10.77 -4.32
N LYS A 17 4.39 -10.68 -5.32
CA LYS A 17 3.45 -9.55 -5.50
C LYS A 17 2.53 -9.43 -4.30
N ARG A 18 2.22 -8.19 -3.93
CA ARG A 18 1.14 -7.92 -2.99
C ARG A 18 -0.20 -8.32 -3.58
N ARG A 19 -1.02 -9.01 -2.79
CA ARG A 19 -2.39 -9.37 -3.14
C ARG A 19 -3.34 -8.24 -2.75
N LEU A 20 -4.24 -7.87 -3.66
CA LEU A 20 -5.35 -6.99 -3.35
C LEU A 20 -6.49 -7.81 -2.74
N ILE A 21 -7.05 -7.35 -1.62
CA ILE A 21 -8.21 -7.93 -0.96
C ILE A 21 -9.24 -6.81 -0.80
N VAL A 22 -10.46 -7.03 -1.28
CA VAL A 22 -11.56 -6.07 -1.08
C VAL A 22 -12.28 -6.42 0.20
N VAL A 23 -12.51 -5.43 1.06
CA VAL A 23 -13.29 -5.56 2.30
C VAL A 23 -14.42 -4.55 2.28
N GLU A 24 -15.59 -4.96 2.78
CA GLU A 24 -16.73 -4.08 2.95
C GLU A 24 -16.59 -3.27 4.23
N GLY A 25 -16.87 -1.97 4.15
CA GLY A 25 -16.72 -0.99 5.23
C GLY A 25 -15.53 -0.05 5.04
N ASP A 26 -15.36 0.85 6.00
CA ASP A 26 -14.34 1.91 6.02
C ASP A 26 -13.03 1.48 6.69
N THR A 27 -13.08 0.47 7.54
CA THR A 27 -11.98 0.09 8.43
C THR A 27 -11.27 -1.18 7.93
N PRO A 28 -9.94 -1.16 7.72
CA PRO A 28 -9.21 -2.36 7.32
C PRO A 28 -9.07 -3.36 8.47
N PRO A 29 -8.94 -4.67 8.18
CA PRO A 29 -8.74 -5.67 9.22
C PRO A 29 -7.37 -5.50 9.90
N ALA A 30 -7.34 -5.69 11.21
CA ALA A 30 -6.11 -5.75 11.99
C ALA A 30 -5.87 -7.20 12.47
N PRO A 31 -4.65 -7.76 12.32
CA PRO A 31 -3.44 -7.14 11.74
C PRO A 31 -3.38 -7.23 10.21
N ILE A 32 -2.76 -6.23 9.55
CA ILE A 32 -2.52 -6.26 8.10
C ILE A 32 -1.23 -7.04 7.77
N PRO A 33 -1.30 -8.17 7.01
CA PRO A 33 -0.09 -8.90 6.60
C PRO A 33 0.77 -8.11 5.61
N SER A 34 2.09 -8.32 5.66
CA SER A 34 3.07 -7.53 4.88
C SER A 34 2.89 -7.55 3.35
N ARG A 35 2.23 -8.59 2.83
CA ARG A 35 1.99 -8.81 1.40
C ARG A 35 0.54 -8.63 0.98
N HIS A 36 -0.30 -8.07 1.86
CA HIS A 36 -1.67 -7.72 1.52
C HIS A 36 -1.81 -6.20 1.33
N VAL A 37 -2.73 -5.85 0.45
CA VAL A 37 -3.24 -4.50 0.24
C VAL A 37 -4.75 -4.65 0.36
N TYR A 38 -5.34 -4.00 1.35
CA TYR A 38 -6.78 -4.00 1.55
C TYR A 38 -7.38 -2.79 0.86
N LEU A 39 -8.42 -3.01 0.06
CA LEU A 39 -9.27 -1.97 -0.48
C LEU A 39 -10.54 -1.94 0.35
N CYS A 40 -10.71 -0.89 1.14
CA CYS A 40 -11.94 -0.62 1.88
C CYS A 40 -12.96 -0.03 0.92
N ARG A 41 -14.09 -0.71 0.78
CA ARG A 41 -15.19 -0.31 -0.09
C ARG A 41 -16.46 -0.20 0.74
N ASP A 42 -17.17 0.90 0.58
CA ASP A 42 -18.44 1.13 1.25
C ASP A 42 -19.43 1.71 0.25
N ASP A 43 -20.66 1.19 0.22
CA ASP A 43 -21.71 1.52 -0.74
C ASP A 43 -21.28 1.56 -2.23
N GLY A 44 -20.32 0.69 -2.60
CA GLY A 44 -19.78 0.60 -3.95
C GLY A 44 -18.63 1.56 -4.25
N ASP A 45 -18.37 2.52 -3.37
CA ASP A 45 -17.28 3.49 -3.49
C ASP A 45 -15.99 2.97 -2.86
N ASN A 46 -14.87 3.23 -3.54
CA ASN A 46 -13.54 2.88 -3.04
C ASN A 46 -13.08 3.99 -2.06
N TRP A 47 -13.07 3.70 -0.76
CA TRP A 47 -12.81 4.67 0.30
C TRP A 47 -11.32 4.87 0.57
N SER A 48 -10.63 3.78 0.92
CA SER A 48 -9.22 3.81 1.29
C SER A 48 -8.50 2.53 0.88
N VAL A 49 -7.17 2.61 0.84
CA VAL A 49 -6.31 1.44 0.71
C VAL A 49 -5.41 1.35 1.92
N ALA A 50 -5.42 0.19 2.57
CA ALA A 50 -4.58 -0.09 3.72
C ALA A 50 -3.50 -1.13 3.42
N MET A 51 -2.29 -0.91 3.91
CA MET A 51 -1.18 -1.86 3.78
C MET A 51 -0.12 -1.67 4.86
N ARG A 52 0.58 -2.74 5.23
CA ARG A 52 1.76 -2.64 6.11
C ARG A 52 2.85 -1.80 5.45
N CYS A 53 3.47 -0.89 6.21
CA CYS A 53 4.56 -0.08 5.71
C CYS A 53 5.73 -0.95 5.22
N PRO A 54 6.16 -0.82 3.95
CA PRO A 54 7.14 -1.73 3.36
C PRO A 54 8.54 -1.58 3.92
N CYS A 55 8.84 -0.46 4.60
CA CYS A 55 10.16 -0.20 5.19
C CYS A 55 10.46 -1.11 6.39
N GLY A 56 9.41 -1.65 7.04
CA GLY A 56 9.55 -2.53 8.19
C GLY A 56 9.45 -1.87 9.55
N CYS A 57 9.02 -0.62 9.64
CA CYS A 57 8.80 0.06 10.92
C CYS A 57 7.66 -0.54 11.76
N GLY A 58 6.83 -1.41 11.17
CA GLY A 58 5.71 -2.05 11.86
C GLY A 58 4.36 -1.36 11.64
N ASP A 59 4.37 -0.07 11.30
CA ASP A 59 3.15 0.71 11.08
C ASP A 59 2.34 0.23 9.88
N ASP A 60 1.02 0.38 10.00
CA ASP A 60 0.08 0.27 8.89
C ASP A 60 -0.13 1.64 8.25
N LEU A 61 -0.28 1.64 6.92
CA LEU A 61 -0.55 2.82 6.12
C LEU A 61 -1.99 2.72 5.65
N GLU A 62 -2.75 3.80 5.82
CA GLU A 62 -4.06 3.96 5.23
C GLU A 62 -4.05 5.17 4.30
N LEU A 63 -4.48 4.96 3.05
CA LEU A 63 -4.34 5.89 1.95
C LEU A 63 -5.72 6.16 1.36
N MET A 64 -6.21 7.39 1.51
CA MET A 64 -7.52 7.78 1.00
C MET A 64 -7.59 7.71 -0.54
N LEU A 65 -8.68 7.16 -1.06
CA LEU A 65 -8.95 7.12 -2.50
C LEU A 65 -9.99 8.16 -2.96
N LEU A 66 -10.75 8.72 -2.00
CA LEU A 66 -11.73 9.78 -2.26
C LEU A 66 -11.07 11.00 -2.93
N LYS A 67 -11.69 11.51 -4.00
CA LYS A 67 -11.10 12.57 -4.84
C LYS A 67 -11.09 13.92 -4.12
N GLU A 68 -12.01 14.10 -3.18
CA GLU A 68 -12.32 15.30 -2.41
C GLU A 68 -11.31 15.52 -1.27
N VAL A 69 -10.65 14.45 -0.80
CA VAL A 69 -9.70 14.49 0.31
C VAL A 69 -8.27 14.61 -0.21
N LYS A 70 -7.38 15.34 0.49
CA LYS A 70 -5.95 15.43 0.16
C LYS A 70 -5.08 15.04 1.37
N PRO A 71 -3.98 14.29 1.16
CA PRO A 71 -3.59 13.63 -0.10
C PRO A 71 -4.56 12.48 -0.45
N ASN A 72 -4.71 12.20 -1.75
CA ASN A 72 -5.45 11.03 -2.24
C ASN A 72 -4.64 10.24 -3.27
N TRP A 73 -5.04 8.99 -3.44
CA TRP A 73 -4.46 8.06 -4.39
C TRP A 73 -5.54 7.48 -5.31
N SER A 74 -5.08 6.97 -6.44
CA SER A 74 -5.86 6.18 -7.38
C SER A 74 -5.30 4.77 -7.37
N LEU A 75 -6.18 3.80 -7.20
CA LEU A 75 -5.85 2.39 -7.27
C LEU A 75 -6.24 1.85 -8.65
N LYS A 76 -5.25 1.39 -9.42
CA LYS A 76 -5.48 0.62 -10.64
C LYS A 76 -5.31 -0.86 -10.33
N THR A 77 -6.34 -1.63 -10.64
CA THR A 77 -6.41 -3.08 -10.53
C THR A 77 -7.26 -3.59 -11.69
N LYS A 78 -6.80 -4.60 -12.42
CA LYS A 78 -7.66 -5.41 -13.29
C LYS A 78 -7.99 -6.71 -12.56
N GLU A 79 -8.99 -7.42 -13.04
CA GLU A 79 -9.33 -8.75 -12.54
C GLU A 79 -8.07 -9.65 -12.57
N ASN A 80 -7.73 -10.23 -11.41
CA ASN A 80 -6.51 -11.04 -11.19
C ASN A 80 -5.15 -10.31 -11.38
N GLU A 81 -5.12 -8.98 -11.53
CA GLU A 81 -3.87 -8.22 -11.58
C GLU A 81 -3.50 -7.63 -10.22
N ALA A 82 -2.19 -7.47 -9.98
CA ALA A 82 -1.69 -6.91 -8.74
C ALA A 82 -1.84 -5.38 -8.70
N PRO A 83 -2.06 -4.79 -7.50
CA PRO A 83 -2.44 -3.39 -7.37
C PRO A 83 -1.32 -2.44 -7.79
N THR A 84 -1.71 -1.31 -8.38
CA THR A 84 -0.84 -0.17 -8.64
C THR A 84 -1.46 1.10 -8.06
N LEU A 85 -0.70 1.83 -7.25
CA LEU A 85 -1.11 3.12 -6.70
C LEU A 85 -0.46 4.28 -7.45
N ARG A 86 -1.22 5.36 -7.62
CA ARG A 86 -0.72 6.66 -8.09
C ARG A 86 -1.34 7.79 -7.25
N PRO A 87 -0.59 8.82 -6.84
CA PRO A 87 0.84 9.04 -7.06
C PRO A 87 1.71 8.13 -6.16
N SER A 88 2.99 8.46 -6.00
CA SER A 88 3.84 7.81 -4.98
C SER A 88 3.26 8.03 -3.58
N VAL A 89 3.61 7.13 -2.68
CA VAL A 89 3.29 7.24 -1.25
C VAL A 89 4.50 7.87 -0.59
N TRP A 90 4.34 9.09 -0.08
CA TRP A 90 5.33 9.77 0.72
C TRP A 90 4.78 9.99 2.13
N ARG A 91 5.29 9.21 3.08
CA ARG A 91 4.93 9.36 4.48
C ARG A 91 5.75 10.51 5.07
N LYS A 92 5.11 11.68 5.26
CA LYS A 92 5.77 12.88 5.81
C LYS A 92 6.06 12.78 7.32
N SER A 93 5.38 11.89 8.03
CA SER A 93 5.56 11.61 9.45
C SER A 93 6.02 10.16 9.70
N GLY A 94 6.50 9.88 10.91
CA GLY A 94 7.00 8.54 11.28
C GLY A 94 8.27 8.15 10.52
N CYS A 95 8.28 6.97 9.89
CA CYS A 95 9.47 6.39 9.25
C CYS A 95 9.96 7.09 7.98
N GLY A 96 9.24 8.10 7.47
CA GLY A 96 9.69 8.89 6.31
C GLY A 96 9.70 8.15 4.97
N SER A 97 9.10 6.96 4.88
CA SER A 97 9.20 6.12 3.69
C SER A 97 8.59 6.79 2.45
N HIS A 98 9.33 6.77 1.34
CA HIS A 98 8.87 7.26 0.04
C HIS A 98 9.02 6.18 -1.04
N PHE A 99 7.90 5.76 -1.63
CA PHE A 99 7.90 4.67 -2.60
C PHE A 99 6.69 4.72 -3.56
N TRP A 100 6.78 3.93 -4.62
CA TRP A 100 5.66 3.59 -5.49
C TRP A 100 5.23 2.14 -5.27
N LEU A 101 3.93 1.87 -5.28
CA LEU A 101 3.39 0.53 -5.44
C LEU A 101 2.99 0.33 -6.90
N ARG A 102 3.68 -0.56 -7.62
CA ARG A 102 3.40 -0.86 -9.03
C ARG A 102 3.35 -2.36 -9.25
N ASN A 103 2.25 -2.86 -9.82
CA ASN A 103 2.03 -4.28 -10.09
C ASN A 103 2.34 -5.16 -8.86
N GLY A 104 1.93 -4.71 -7.67
CA GLY A 104 2.17 -5.39 -6.39
C GLY A 104 3.58 -5.28 -5.80
N HIS A 105 4.52 -4.60 -6.47
CA HIS A 105 5.91 -4.42 -6.02
C HIS A 105 6.19 -2.99 -5.56
N ILE A 106 7.18 -2.85 -4.68
CA ILE A 106 7.63 -1.54 -4.19
C ILE A 106 8.80 -1.07 -5.02
N HIS A 107 8.69 0.15 -5.54
CA HIS A 107 9.79 0.88 -6.15
C HIS A 107 10.11 2.07 -5.27
N TRP A 108 11.21 1.99 -4.56
CA TRP A 108 11.71 3.08 -3.71
C TRP A 108 12.11 4.28 -4.56
N CYS A 109 11.90 5.48 -4.01
CA CYS A 109 12.37 6.75 -4.58
C CYS A 109 13.82 7.05 -4.17
#